data_AF-A0AAV4CDV4-F1
#
_entry.id   AF-A0AAV4CDV4-F1
#
_cell.length_a   1.000
_cell.length_b   1.000
_cell.length_c   1.000
_cell.angle_alpha   90.00
_cell.angle_beta   90.00
_cell.angle_gamma   90.00
#
_symmetry.space_group_name_H-M   'P 1'
#
loop_
_entity.id
_entity.type
_entity.pdbx_description
1 polymer ?
#
loop_
_entity_poly.entity_id
_entity_poly.type
_entity_poly.pdbx_seq_one_letter_code
_entity_poly.pdbx_strand_id
1 'polypeptide(L)'
;MKGGIQMIIDREKLVQSTSPGSNYNLDSEILYLGGMPDERLHTQGRFHSSFIGDIRKTTLQRGPNVTFLQHSHESDKVYQCG
;
A
#
# COMPACT_ATOMS: atom_id res chain seq x y z
N MET A 1 -17.13 12.05 13.12
CA MET A 1 -17.24 11.22 11.90
C MET A 1 -16.62 9.87 12.21
N LYS A 2 -17.25 8.75 11.85
CA LYS A 2 -16.58 7.44 11.93
C LYS A 2 -15.68 7.31 10.70
N GLY A 3 -14.39 7.02 10.89
CA GLY A 3 -13.48 6.69 9.79
C GLY A 3 -13.94 5.39 9.13
N GLY A 4 -14.11 5.40 7.81
CA GLY A 4 -14.55 4.25 7.03
C GLY A 4 -13.53 3.89 5.96
N ILE A 5 -13.38 2.60 5.70
CA ILE A 5 -12.55 2.03 4.64
C ILE A 5 -13.45 1.73 3.45
N GLN A 6 -12.97 2.04 2.24
CA GLN A 6 -13.65 1.78 0.98
C GLN A 6 -12.67 1.10 0.02
N MET A 7 -13.10 0.00 -0.62
CA MET A 7 -12.30 -0.73 -1.62
C MET A 7 -13.16 -1.00 -2.86
N ILE A 8 -12.59 -0.71 -4.04
CA ILE A 8 -13.18 -0.97 -5.35
C ILE A 8 -12.10 -1.59 -6.23
N ILE A 9 -12.42 -2.69 -6.90
CA ILE A 9 -11.57 -3.34 -7.92
C ILE A 9 -12.27 -3.16 -9.27
N ASP A 10 -11.51 -2.81 -10.31
CA ASP A 10 -11.99 -2.69 -11.70
C ASP A 10 -13.25 -1.84 -11.93
N ARG A 11 -13.49 -0.85 -11.04
CA ARG A 11 -14.69 0.01 -11.03
C ARG A 11 -15.99 -0.76 -10.80
N GLU A 12 -15.90 -1.93 -10.19
CA GLU A 12 -17.05 -2.77 -9.86
C GLU A 12 -17.63 -2.40 -8.48
N LYS A 13 -18.07 -3.40 -7.72
CA LYS A 13 -18.78 -3.24 -6.45
C LYS A 13 -17.88 -2.60 -5.38
N LEU A 14 -18.41 -1.57 -4.73
CA LEU A 14 -17.81 -0.98 -3.53
C LEU A 14 -17.99 -1.90 -2.32
N VAL A 15 -16.87 -2.23 -1.67
CA VAL A 15 -16.83 -2.90 -0.37
C VAL A 15 -16.46 -1.89 0.71
N GLN A 16 -17.23 -1.85 1.81
CA GLN A 16 -17.05 -0.91 2.91
C GLN A 16 -16.82 -1.64 4.24
N SER A 17 -15.97 -1.07 5.09
CA SER A 17 -15.70 -1.58 6.44
C SER A 17 -15.23 -0.46 7.38
N THR A 18 -15.05 -0.77 8.66
CA THR A 18 -14.53 0.14 9.69
C THR A 18 -13.57 -0.60 10.61
N SER A 19 -12.50 0.05 11.07
CA SER A 19 -11.66 -0.48 12.14
C SER A 19 -12.39 -0.42 13.49
N PRO A 20 -12.21 -1.42 14.37
CA PRO A 20 -12.73 -1.35 15.73
C PRO A 20 -11.96 -0.30 16.55
N GLY A 21 -12.58 0.15 17.66
CA GLY A 21 -11.97 1.08 18.60
C GLY A 21 -12.24 2.57 18.33
N SER A 22 -11.60 3.44 19.11
CA SER A 22 -11.79 4.89 19.08
C SER A 22 -10.67 5.66 18.38
N ASN A 23 -9.69 4.98 17.81
CA ASN A 23 -8.60 5.63 17.07
C ASN A 23 -9.06 5.99 15.66
N TYR A 24 -9.00 7.28 15.32
CA TYR A 24 -9.40 7.81 14.01
C TYR A 24 -8.22 8.29 13.16
N ASN A 25 -7.01 8.28 13.73
CA ASN A 25 -5.79 8.73 13.07
C ASN A 25 -4.89 7.54 12.74
N LEU A 26 -4.18 7.65 11.62
CA LEU A 26 -3.11 6.73 11.24
C LEU A 26 -1.78 7.39 11.56
N ASP A 27 -0.91 6.65 12.26
CA ASP A 27 0.46 7.05 12.55
C ASP A 27 1.40 6.06 11.85
N SER A 28 1.95 6.45 10.71
CA SER A 28 2.80 5.61 9.88
C SER A 28 3.79 6.50 9.12
N GLU A 29 5.07 6.16 9.21
CA GLU A 29 6.16 6.98 8.65
C GLU A 29 6.64 6.48 7.28
N ILE A 30 6.58 5.17 7.04
CA ILE A 30 7.17 4.53 5.86
C ILE A 30 6.09 3.80 5.06
N LEU A 31 6.15 3.93 3.74
CA LEU A 31 5.36 3.15 2.79
C LEU A 31 6.26 2.14 2.08
N TYR A 32 5.92 0.86 2.22
CA TYR A 32 6.53 -0.23 1.45
C TYR A 32 5.61 -0.63 0.30
N LEU A 33 6.19 -0.88 -0.87
CA LEU A 33 5.44 -1.27 -2.07
C LEU A 33 6.15 -2.42 -2.80
N GLY A 34 5.39 -3.44 -3.22
CA GLY A 34 5.92 -4.65 -3.86
C GLY A 34 6.51 -5.67 -2.87
N GLY A 35 7.02 -5.22 -1.73
CA GLY A 35 7.53 -6.06 -0.65
C GLY A 35 8.07 -5.19 0.48
N MET A 36 8.59 -5.81 1.53
CA MET A 36 9.27 -5.11 2.62
C MET A 36 10.40 -5.99 3.21
N PRO A 37 11.42 -5.40 3.86
CA PRO A 37 12.37 -6.17 4.66
C PRO A 37 11.62 -6.99 5.72
N ASP A 38 12.03 -8.24 5.95
CA ASP A 38 11.41 -9.18 6.91
C ASP A 38 9.88 -9.02 7.05
N GLU A 39 9.16 -9.40 5.98
CA GLU A 39 7.71 -9.24 5.86
C GLU A 39 6.94 -9.83 7.03
N ARG A 40 7.44 -10.95 7.56
CA ARG A 40 6.83 -11.61 8.72
C ARG A 40 6.97 -10.74 9.96
N LEU A 41 8.14 -10.15 10.21
CA LEU A 41 8.34 -9.27 11.36
C LEU A 41 7.49 -8.01 11.25
N HIS A 42 7.58 -7.28 10.13
CA HIS A 42 6.93 -5.98 9.96
C HIS A 42 5.41 -6.06 9.88
N THR A 43 4.86 -7.19 9.44
CA THR A 43 3.40 -7.38 9.35
C THR A 43 2.82 -8.23 10.47
N GLN A 44 3.64 -8.57 11.48
CA GLN A 44 3.26 -9.46 12.58
C GLN A 44 2.73 -10.81 12.09
N GLY A 45 3.34 -11.35 11.03
CA GLY A 45 3.00 -12.62 10.43
C GLY A 45 1.73 -12.63 9.58
N ARG A 46 1.19 -11.46 9.19
CA ARG A 46 0.04 -11.40 8.26
C ARG A 46 0.45 -11.68 6.82
N PHE A 47 1.68 -11.34 6.45
CA PHE A 47 2.24 -11.56 5.13
C PHE A 47 3.54 -12.37 5.23
N HIS A 48 3.78 -13.20 4.21
CA HIS A 48 4.89 -14.16 4.15
C HIS A 48 5.65 -14.16 2.82
N SER A 49 5.20 -13.37 1.84
CA SER A 49 5.81 -13.30 0.52
C SER A 49 5.58 -11.94 -0.13
N SER A 50 6.56 -11.50 -0.91
CA SER A 50 6.49 -10.29 -1.71
C SER A 50 5.63 -10.47 -2.96
N PHE A 51 5.21 -9.34 -3.54
CA PHE A 51 4.53 -9.32 -4.83
C PHE A 51 5.53 -9.55 -5.97
N ILE A 52 5.13 -10.35 -6.95
CA ILE A 52 5.87 -10.59 -8.20
C ILE A 52 4.97 -10.16 -9.36
N GLY A 53 5.35 -9.08 -10.04
CA GLY A 53 4.64 -8.54 -11.19
C GLY A 53 4.83 -7.03 -11.32
N ASP A 54 3.99 -6.41 -12.15
CA ASP A 54 4.12 -4.99 -12.49
C ASP A 54 3.14 -4.13 -11.69
N ILE A 55 3.67 -3.13 -10.97
CA ILE A 55 2.87 -2.08 -10.33
C ILE A 55 3.06 -0.79 -11.13
N ARG A 56 1.96 -0.12 -11.46
CA ARG A 56 1.97 1.12 -12.26
C ARG A 56 0.76 2.00 -11.94
N LYS A 57 0.87 3.29 -12.29
CA LYS A 57 -0.20 4.30 -12.13
C LYS A 57 -0.70 4.41 -10.68
N THR A 58 0.21 4.31 -9.71
CA THR A 58 -0.10 4.45 -8.28
C THR A 58 -0.26 5.92 -7.92
N THR A 59 -1.34 6.25 -7.21
CA THR A 59 -1.58 7.56 -6.62
C THR A 59 -1.77 7.41 -5.11
N LEU A 60 -1.30 8.39 -4.35
CA LEU A 60 -1.60 8.52 -2.92
C LEU A 60 -2.48 9.76 -2.75
N GLN A 61 -3.66 9.58 -2.15
CA GLN A 61 -4.73 10.59 -2.06
C GLN A 61 -5.14 11.13 -3.45
N ARG A 62 -5.46 12.44 -3.53
CA ARG A 62 -5.68 13.18 -4.78
C ARG A 62 -4.38 13.83 -5.31
N GLY A 63 -3.22 13.28 -4.95
CA GLY A 63 -1.91 13.79 -5.37
C GLY A 63 -1.52 13.36 -6.79
N PRO A 64 -0.37 13.84 -7.30
CA PRO A 64 0.19 13.36 -8.56
C PRO A 64 0.52 11.86 -8.48
N ASN A 65 0.70 11.23 -9.64
CA ASN A 65 1.19 9.85 -9.70
C ASN A 65 2.52 9.73 -8.95
N VAL A 66 2.67 8.64 -8.19
CA VAL A 66 3.93 8.26 -7.59
C VAL A 66 4.87 7.81 -8.71
N THR A 67 5.85 8.65 -9.03
CA THR A 67 6.99 8.26 -9.87
C THR A 67 7.97 7.45 -9.03
N PHE A 68 7.91 6.11 -9.09
CA PHE A 68 8.71 5.24 -8.21
C PHE A 68 10.22 5.52 -8.26
N LEU A 69 10.79 5.67 -9.45
CA LEU A 69 12.22 5.95 -9.61
C LEU A 69 12.67 7.28 -8.98
N GLN A 70 11.74 8.21 -8.77
CA GLN A 70 12.04 9.53 -8.20
C GLN A 70 11.69 9.60 -6.71
N HIS A 71 10.62 8.92 -6.28
CA HIS A 71 10.11 9.01 -4.92
C HIS A 71 10.58 7.88 -4.00
N SER A 72 11.17 6.80 -4.54
CA SER A 72 11.71 5.72 -3.72
C SER A 72 12.97 6.16 -2.96
N HIS A 73 12.95 6.00 -1.64
CA HIS A 73 14.13 6.16 -0.80
C HIS A 73 15.06 4.93 -0.90
N GLU A 74 14.48 3.73 -1.04
CA GLU A 74 15.21 2.47 -1.16
C GLU A 74 14.51 1.54 -2.16
N SER A 75 15.28 0.66 -2.80
CA SER A 75 14.77 -0.35 -3.73
C SER A 75 15.68 -1.58 -3.72
N ASP A 76 15.08 -2.77 -3.62
CA ASP A 76 15.77 -4.06 -3.78
C ASP A 76 15.03 -4.93 -4.81
N LYS A 77 15.76 -5.46 -5.79
CA LYS A 77 15.25 -6.34 -6.87
C LYS A 77 13.99 -5.82 -7.60
N VAL A 78 13.88 -4.50 -7.78
CA VAL A 78 12.83 -3.88 -8.61
C VAL A 78 13.38 -3.56 -9.99
N TYR A 79 12.59 -3.85 -11.03
CA TYR A 79 12.96 -3.63 -12.43
C TYR A 79 11.88 -2.81 -13.13
N GLN A 80 12.27 -2.03 -14.14
CA GLN A 80 11.30 -1.41 -15.02
C GLN A 80 10.68 -2.48 -15.92
N CYS A 81 9.35 -2.47 -16.01
CA CYS A 81 8.59 -3.33 -16.90
C CYS A 81 8.84 -2.91 -18.36
N GLY A 82 8.97 -3.89 -19.26
CA GLY A 82 9.12 -3.69 -20.70
C GLY A 82 7.80 -3.49 -21.44
#